data_AF-A0A3A3GKM9-F1
#
_entry.id   AF-A0A3A3GKM9-F1
#
_cell.length_a   1.000
_cell.length_b   1.000
_cell.length_c   1.000
_cell.angle_alpha   90.00
_cell.angle_beta   90.00
_cell.angle_gamma   90.00
#
_symmetry.space_group_name_H-M   'P 1'
#
loop_
_entity.id
_entity.type
_entity.pdbx_description
1 polymer ?
#
loop_
_entity_poly.entity_id
_entity_poly.type
_entity_poly.pdbx_seq_one_letter_code
_entity_poly.pdbx_strand_id
1 'polypeptide(L)'
;MDGRCQGRCWGGCSMKTCTLNCTIISPMFSAGNRRPELRPSELKGLMRYMYRAAILETDTKKLYKLESKYFGNAEKIASPVRLQFKPPTVPATRQKFLLHRKERTNNEQDGFRHDTTFELVIRTRHNNDKDSKKYPDIKEYEEWLALSLVLGGMGKRTRRGRGCVALDEQHSVPKEKLLTWIAEKLNEWNHKAGITNGAVCGDFPYRVIDDHTIETAETVDLNGFCRPVIEKIILGKEIKDKDVRKFLEVVDDASHEIKRRHPKKRFATGFAVGKERFASSVIVSVTRTADQILLPVYTYVKAVYQKDNQKDDQKNGAFDTDYKERNTFISFIEGGYD
;
A
#
# COMPACT_ATOMS: atom_id res chain seq x y z
N MET A 1 -22.07 -20.06 6.22
CA MET A 1 -22.82 -20.34 4.97
C MET A 1 -21.84 -20.30 3.82
N ASP A 2 -21.58 -21.46 3.22
CA ASP A 2 -20.44 -21.72 2.35
C ASP A 2 -20.44 -20.86 1.09
N GLY A 3 -19.31 -20.15 0.88
CA GLY A 3 -19.01 -19.41 -0.33
C GLY A 3 -18.88 -20.37 -1.52
N ARG A 4 -19.96 -20.52 -2.29
CA ARG A 4 -19.97 -21.37 -3.49
C ARG A 4 -19.30 -20.67 -4.66
N CYS A 5 -18.10 -21.14 -5.01
CA CYS A 5 -17.48 -20.94 -6.32
C CYS A 5 -18.37 -21.53 -7.43
N GLN A 6 -19.15 -20.69 -8.11
CA GLN A 6 -19.89 -21.10 -9.31
C GLN A 6 -19.15 -20.66 -10.56
N GLY A 7 -18.55 -21.61 -11.28
CA GLY A 7 -17.96 -21.39 -12.59
C GLY A 7 -19.03 -21.32 -13.67
N ARG A 8 -19.08 -20.22 -14.44
CA ARG A 8 -19.82 -20.15 -15.72
C ARG A 8 -18.85 -20.38 -16.87
N CYS A 9 -19.09 -21.43 -17.65
CA CYS A 9 -18.30 -21.77 -18.84
C CYS A 9 -18.72 -20.90 -20.03
N TRP A 10 -17.82 -20.02 -20.49
CA TRP A 10 -17.84 -19.46 -21.83
C TRP A 10 -16.56 -19.92 -22.52
N GLY A 11 -16.68 -20.81 -23.51
CA GLY A 11 -15.58 -21.22 -24.39
C GLY A 11 -14.31 -21.71 -23.67
N GLY A 12 -14.34 -22.94 -23.15
CA GLY A 12 -13.14 -23.74 -22.84
C GLY A 12 -12.14 -23.18 -21.81
N CYS A 13 -12.45 -22.08 -21.12
CA CYS A 13 -11.63 -21.51 -20.05
C CYS A 13 -12.48 -21.19 -18.82
N SER A 14 -12.34 -21.96 -17.74
CA SER A 14 -13.04 -21.64 -16.49
C SER A 14 -12.43 -20.38 -15.85
N MET A 15 -13.28 -19.46 -15.39
CA MET A 15 -12.82 -18.30 -14.61
C MET A 15 -13.04 -18.59 -13.14
N LYS A 16 -11.97 -18.53 -12.34
CA LYS A 16 -12.09 -18.46 -10.88
C LYS A 16 -12.57 -17.06 -10.50
N THR A 17 -13.49 -16.99 -9.54
CA THR A 17 -14.06 -15.73 -9.03
C THR A 17 -14.05 -15.76 -7.52
N CYS A 18 -13.60 -14.68 -6.89
CA CYS A 18 -13.67 -14.43 -5.46
C CYS A 18 -14.32 -13.07 -5.24
N THR A 19 -15.16 -12.94 -4.20
CA THR A 19 -15.79 -11.68 -3.82
C THR A 19 -15.37 -11.36 -2.40
N LEU A 20 -14.84 -10.15 -2.20
CA LEU A 20 -14.41 -9.64 -0.91
C LEU A 20 -15.37 -8.53 -0.47
N ASN A 21 -15.77 -8.55 0.79
CA ASN A 21 -16.48 -7.43 1.38
C ASN A 21 -15.44 -6.43 1.92
N CYS A 22 -15.64 -5.15 1.60
CA CYS A 22 -14.70 -4.11 1.93
C CYS A 22 -15.39 -2.96 2.67
N THR A 23 -14.69 -2.37 3.64
CA THR A 23 -15.15 -1.21 4.40
C THR A 23 -14.12 -0.09 4.34
N ILE A 24 -14.54 1.13 4.04
CA ILE A 24 -13.66 2.31 4.03
C ILE A 24 -13.38 2.75 5.47
N ILE A 25 -12.14 2.57 5.93
CA ILE A 25 -11.65 2.94 7.28
C ILE A 25 -11.32 4.44 7.36
N SER A 26 -11.02 5.09 6.25
CA SER A 26 -10.74 6.53 6.27
C SER A 26 -11.26 7.22 5.01
N PRO A 27 -11.72 8.48 5.11
CA PRO A 27 -12.27 9.22 3.97
C PRO A 27 -11.51 9.00 2.67
N MET A 28 -12.21 8.51 1.65
CA MET A 28 -11.63 8.15 0.37
C MET A 28 -12.02 9.16 -0.70
N PHE A 29 -11.02 9.87 -1.22
CA PHE A 29 -11.17 10.84 -2.30
C PHE A 29 -10.70 10.22 -3.62
N SER A 30 -11.50 9.31 -4.16
CA SER A 30 -11.28 8.66 -5.45
C SER A 30 -12.22 9.26 -6.50
N ALA A 31 -11.72 9.52 -7.72
CA ALA A 31 -12.53 10.17 -8.76
C ALA A 31 -12.17 9.73 -10.18
N GLY A 32 -13.20 9.57 -11.01
CA GLY A 32 -13.15 9.36 -12.45
C GLY A 32 -13.90 10.48 -13.17
N ASN A 33 -13.29 11.12 -14.18
CA ASN A 33 -13.87 12.26 -14.89
C ASN A 33 -14.51 13.33 -13.96
N ARG A 34 -13.79 13.66 -12.87
CA ARG A 34 -14.21 14.62 -11.81
C ARG A 34 -15.41 14.19 -10.94
N ARG A 35 -15.94 12.97 -11.09
CA ARG A 35 -16.99 12.42 -10.23
C ARG A 35 -16.41 11.38 -9.27
N PRO A 36 -16.90 11.31 -8.02
CA PRO A 36 -16.51 10.24 -7.11
C PRO A 36 -16.84 8.87 -7.68
N GLU A 37 -15.86 7.97 -7.70
CA GLU A 37 -16.00 6.63 -8.26
C GLU A 37 -14.94 5.72 -7.64
N LEU A 38 -15.30 4.48 -7.30
CA LEU A 38 -14.32 3.44 -6.96
C LEU A 38 -13.74 2.85 -8.25
N ARG A 39 -12.43 3.02 -8.47
CA ARG A 39 -11.80 2.68 -9.76
C ARG A 39 -10.89 1.47 -9.62
N PRO A 40 -11.15 0.35 -10.34
CA PRO A 40 -10.26 -0.82 -10.29
C PRO A 40 -8.80 -0.52 -10.66
N SER A 41 -8.58 0.53 -11.48
CA SER A 41 -7.25 1.01 -11.84
C SER A 41 -6.46 1.56 -10.65
N GLU A 42 -7.12 2.20 -9.67
CA GLU A 42 -6.45 2.74 -8.49
C GLU A 42 -5.97 1.61 -7.57
N LEU A 43 -6.84 0.65 -7.29
CA LEU A 43 -6.49 -0.56 -6.52
C LEU A 43 -5.35 -1.34 -7.19
N LYS A 44 -5.44 -1.55 -8.50
CA LYS A 44 -4.38 -2.22 -9.25
C LYS A 44 -3.07 -1.42 -9.24
N GLY A 45 -3.15 -0.09 -9.26
CA GLY A 45 -2.01 0.80 -9.12
C GLY A 45 -1.34 0.65 -7.74
N LEU A 46 -2.13 0.55 -6.67
CA LEU A 46 -1.64 0.27 -5.32
C LEU A 46 -0.94 -1.09 -5.26
N MET A 47 -1.58 -2.15 -5.75
CA MET A 47 -0.99 -3.50 -5.79
C MET A 47 0.36 -3.53 -6.53
N ARG A 48 0.44 -2.88 -7.69
CA ARG A 48 1.68 -2.75 -8.47
C ARG A 48 2.75 -1.93 -7.76
N TYR A 49 2.36 -0.84 -7.11
CA TYR A 49 3.28 -0.01 -6.35
C TYR A 49 3.90 -0.81 -5.20
N MET A 50 3.05 -1.48 -4.39
CA MET A 50 3.53 -2.31 -3.30
C MET A 50 4.39 -3.46 -3.81
N TYR A 51 4.08 -4.02 -4.99
CA TYR A 51 4.85 -5.12 -5.56
C TYR A 51 6.28 -4.67 -5.86
N ARG A 52 6.43 -3.53 -6.54
CA ARG A 52 7.75 -2.99 -6.86
C ARG A 52 8.55 -2.55 -5.64
N ALA A 53 7.86 -2.12 -4.58
CA ALA A 53 8.49 -1.72 -3.33
C ALA A 53 8.91 -2.93 -2.48
N ALA A 54 8.14 -4.02 -2.50
CA ALA A 54 8.40 -5.22 -1.71
C ALA A 54 9.43 -6.17 -2.35
N ILE A 55 9.45 -6.28 -3.68
CA ILE A 55 10.33 -7.21 -4.39
C ILE A 55 11.74 -6.63 -4.49
N LEU A 56 12.74 -7.35 -3.97
CA LEU A 56 14.15 -6.94 -3.86
C LEU A 56 15.01 -7.32 -5.10
N GLU A 57 14.42 -7.30 -6.30
CA GLU A 57 15.16 -7.49 -7.55
C GLU A 57 15.84 -6.17 -7.95
N THR A 58 17.17 -6.17 -8.09
CA THR A 58 17.94 -4.96 -8.42
C THR A 58 17.82 -4.61 -9.90
N ASP A 59 17.69 -5.60 -10.79
CA ASP A 59 17.53 -5.39 -12.22
C ASP A 59 16.08 -4.99 -12.54
N THR A 60 15.90 -3.71 -12.88
CA THR A 60 14.60 -3.13 -13.24
C THR A 60 13.92 -3.82 -14.43
N LYS A 61 14.68 -4.40 -15.37
CA LYS A 61 14.10 -5.16 -16.49
C LYS A 61 13.54 -6.50 -16.03
N LYS A 62 14.23 -7.19 -15.10
CA LYS A 62 13.72 -8.42 -14.49
C LYS A 62 12.49 -8.13 -13.63
N LEU A 63 12.55 -7.09 -12.80
CA LEU A 63 11.40 -6.65 -11.99
C LEU A 63 10.17 -6.36 -12.86
N TYR A 64 10.35 -5.64 -13.98
CA TYR A 64 9.26 -5.36 -14.92
C TYR A 64 8.66 -6.63 -15.52
N LYS A 65 9.49 -7.64 -15.85
CA LYS A 65 9.01 -8.95 -16.32
C LYS A 65 8.22 -9.68 -15.23
N LEU A 66 8.71 -9.68 -14.00
CA LEU A 66 8.04 -10.26 -12.84
C LEU A 66 6.68 -9.58 -12.58
N GLU A 67 6.63 -8.25 -12.52
CA GLU A 67 5.39 -7.49 -12.37
C GLU A 67 4.41 -7.78 -13.52
N SER A 68 4.91 -7.81 -14.77
CA SER A 68 4.09 -8.09 -15.96
C SER A 68 3.43 -9.47 -15.91
N LYS A 69 4.05 -10.47 -15.27
CA LYS A 69 3.47 -11.81 -15.10
C LYS A 69 2.18 -11.77 -14.26
N TYR A 70 2.12 -10.89 -13.26
CA TYR A 70 0.97 -10.79 -12.35
C TYR A 70 -0.04 -9.73 -12.78
N PHE A 71 0.40 -8.64 -13.40
CA PHE A 71 -0.49 -7.51 -13.67
C PHE A 71 -0.66 -7.20 -15.15
N GLY A 72 0.03 -7.91 -16.05
CA GLY A 72 0.11 -7.60 -17.47
C GLY A 72 0.88 -6.31 -17.76
N ASN A 73 1.06 -6.01 -19.04
CA ASN A 73 1.68 -4.78 -19.56
C ASN A 73 0.92 -4.23 -20.77
N ALA A 74 1.25 -3.00 -21.17
CA ALA A 74 0.56 -2.31 -22.26
C ALA A 74 0.90 -2.88 -23.65
N GLU A 75 2.02 -3.60 -23.78
CA GLU A 75 2.55 -3.99 -25.09
C GLU A 75 2.01 -5.34 -25.57
N LYS A 76 2.08 -6.38 -24.73
CA LYS A 76 1.92 -7.78 -25.20
C LYS A 76 1.13 -8.68 -24.27
N ILE A 77 1.02 -8.34 -22.99
CA ILE A 77 0.48 -9.25 -21.96
C ILE A 77 -0.75 -8.63 -21.31
N ALA A 78 -1.94 -9.14 -21.65
CA ALA A 78 -3.16 -8.79 -20.92
C ALA A 78 -3.06 -9.20 -19.45
N SER A 79 -3.64 -8.41 -18.56
CA SER A 79 -3.68 -8.70 -17.12
C SER A 79 -4.34 -10.06 -16.85
N PRO A 80 -3.68 -10.98 -16.12
CA PRO A 80 -4.30 -12.25 -15.72
C PRO A 80 -5.44 -12.06 -14.72
N VAL A 81 -5.41 -10.99 -13.93
CA VAL A 81 -6.46 -10.60 -12.98
C VAL A 81 -7.35 -9.49 -13.53
N ARG A 82 -8.66 -9.61 -13.28
CA ARG A 82 -9.68 -8.57 -13.48
C ARG A 82 -10.30 -8.23 -12.13
N LEU A 83 -10.41 -6.93 -11.86
CA LEU A 83 -11.00 -6.39 -10.64
C LEU A 83 -12.27 -5.62 -11.01
N GLN A 84 -13.33 -5.80 -10.23
CA GLN A 84 -14.59 -5.09 -10.41
C GLN A 84 -15.16 -4.68 -9.06
N PHE A 85 -15.40 -3.39 -8.86
CA PHE A 85 -16.17 -2.91 -7.73
C PHE A 85 -17.66 -3.02 -8.02
N LYS A 86 -18.43 -3.44 -7.02
CA LYS A 86 -19.87 -3.20 -6.97
C LYS A 86 -20.13 -1.79 -6.43
N PRO A 87 -21.29 -1.19 -6.74
CA PRO A 87 -21.65 0.12 -6.22
C PRO A 87 -21.54 0.14 -4.68
N PRO A 88 -20.99 1.21 -4.09
CA PRO A 88 -20.94 1.35 -2.65
C PRO A 88 -22.33 1.49 -2.05
N THR A 89 -22.48 1.09 -0.79
CA THR A 89 -23.76 1.10 -0.06
C THR A 89 -24.33 2.49 0.16
N VAL A 90 -23.47 3.51 0.17
CA VAL A 90 -23.85 4.91 0.32
C VAL A 90 -23.18 5.76 -0.76
N PRO A 91 -23.85 6.81 -1.26
CA PRO A 91 -23.25 7.72 -2.23
C PRO A 91 -22.11 8.53 -1.60
N ALA A 92 -21.21 9.02 -2.44
CA ALA A 92 -20.19 9.97 -2.02
C ALA A 92 -20.82 11.28 -1.55
N THR A 93 -20.17 11.92 -0.57
CA THR A 93 -20.60 13.19 0.02
C THR A 93 -19.45 14.17 0.13
N ARG A 94 -19.76 15.46 0.25
CA ARG A 94 -18.79 16.52 0.55
C ARG A 94 -18.09 16.23 1.87
N GLN A 95 -16.75 16.16 1.85
CA GLN A 95 -15.93 15.93 3.02
C GLN A 95 -14.71 16.85 3.05
N LYS A 96 -14.26 17.20 4.27
CA LYS A 96 -13.02 17.97 4.45
C LYS A 96 -11.81 17.17 3.98
N PHE A 97 -11.04 17.76 3.08
CA PHE A 97 -9.86 17.15 2.46
C PHE A 97 -8.62 17.27 3.36
N LEU A 98 -8.41 18.42 4.00
CA LEU A 98 -7.36 18.67 5.01
C LEU A 98 -8.00 18.99 6.35
N LEU A 99 -7.69 18.23 7.41
CA LEU A 99 -8.42 18.35 8.67
C LEU A 99 -7.91 19.49 9.55
N HIS A 100 -6.61 19.78 9.50
CA HIS A 100 -5.97 20.89 10.23
C HIS A 100 -6.43 22.32 9.82
N ARG A 101 -7.24 22.47 8.76
CA ARG A 101 -7.67 23.80 8.26
C ARG A 101 -9.11 24.11 8.65
N LYS A 102 -9.29 25.17 9.44
CA LYS A 102 -10.61 25.63 9.90
C LYS A 102 -11.41 26.41 8.83
N GLU A 103 -10.75 27.21 7.98
CA GLU A 103 -11.44 28.29 7.23
C GLU A 103 -10.97 28.47 5.76
N ARG A 104 -11.08 27.46 4.90
CA ARG A 104 -10.90 27.67 3.45
C ARG A 104 -12.08 27.14 2.65
N THR A 105 -12.60 28.00 1.77
CA THR A 105 -13.70 27.75 0.83
C THR A 105 -13.46 26.57 -0.13
N ASN A 106 -12.20 26.16 -0.34
CA ASN A 106 -11.82 25.06 -1.25
C ASN A 106 -11.23 23.82 -0.53
N ASN A 107 -11.55 23.62 0.75
CA ASN A 107 -11.02 22.49 1.53
C ASN A 107 -11.95 21.26 1.54
N GLU A 108 -13.00 21.26 0.73
CA GLU A 108 -13.94 20.13 0.63
C GLU A 108 -13.84 19.49 -0.74
N GLN A 109 -13.97 18.16 -0.77
CA GLN A 109 -14.09 17.38 -1.99
C GLN A 109 -15.13 16.30 -1.76
N ASP A 110 -15.82 15.92 -2.82
CA ASP A 110 -16.70 14.76 -2.76
C ASP A 110 -15.85 13.49 -2.62
N GLY A 111 -16.26 12.63 -1.70
CA GLY A 111 -15.56 11.39 -1.39
C GLY A 111 -16.45 10.41 -0.64
N PHE A 112 -15.97 9.18 -0.49
CA PHE A 112 -16.65 8.15 0.29
C PHE A 112 -16.25 8.28 1.75
N ARG A 113 -17.23 8.24 2.65
CA ARG A 113 -17.03 8.46 4.09
C ARG A 113 -16.54 7.19 4.76
N HIS A 114 -16.06 7.36 6.00
CA HIS A 114 -15.91 6.28 6.96
C HIS A 114 -17.14 5.36 6.96
N ASP A 115 -16.92 4.05 7.11
CA ASP A 115 -17.93 2.98 7.11
C ASP A 115 -18.72 2.79 5.80
N THR A 116 -18.32 3.46 4.72
CA THR A 116 -18.87 3.11 3.39
C THR A 116 -18.40 1.70 3.04
N THR A 117 -19.34 0.80 2.75
CA THR A 117 -19.04 -0.58 2.37
C THR A 117 -19.26 -0.79 0.88
N PHE A 118 -18.54 -1.75 0.30
CA PHE A 118 -18.69 -2.17 -1.10
C PHE A 118 -18.16 -3.59 -1.27
N GLU A 119 -18.57 -4.26 -2.36
CA GLU A 119 -18.00 -5.56 -2.73
C GLU A 119 -16.94 -5.39 -3.82
N LEU A 120 -15.84 -6.11 -3.69
CA LEU A 120 -14.81 -6.25 -4.71
C LEU A 120 -14.85 -7.66 -5.28
N VAL A 121 -15.05 -7.77 -6.60
CA VAL A 121 -14.99 -9.05 -7.31
C VAL A 121 -13.65 -9.19 -8.03
N ILE A 122 -12.90 -10.21 -7.65
CA ILE A 122 -11.64 -10.64 -8.27
C ILE A 122 -11.95 -11.79 -9.23
N ARG A 123 -11.44 -11.70 -10.46
CA ARG A 123 -11.53 -12.80 -11.42
C ARG A 123 -10.18 -13.08 -12.04
N THR A 124 -9.81 -14.35 -12.09
CA THR A 124 -8.60 -14.80 -12.79
C THR A 124 -8.95 -15.78 -13.88
N ARG A 125 -8.16 -15.78 -14.95
CA ARG A 125 -8.20 -16.83 -15.95
C ARG A 125 -7.45 -18.03 -15.38
N HIS A 126 -8.14 -19.12 -15.12
CA HIS A 126 -7.51 -20.36 -14.69
C HIS A 126 -8.14 -21.51 -15.44
N ASN A 127 -7.47 -22.02 -16.46
CA ASN A 127 -7.92 -23.23 -17.10
C ASN A 127 -7.42 -24.46 -16.32
N ASN A 128 -8.01 -25.63 -16.56
CA ASN A 128 -7.70 -26.92 -15.91
C ASN A 128 -6.19 -27.15 -15.64
N ASP A 129 -5.84 -28.04 -14.70
CA ASP A 129 -4.50 -28.33 -14.12
C ASP A 129 -3.24 -28.04 -14.97
N LYS A 130 -3.27 -28.18 -16.29
CA LYS A 130 -2.19 -27.82 -17.21
C LYS A 130 -1.83 -26.32 -17.23
N ASP A 131 -2.76 -25.41 -16.94
CA ASP A 131 -2.54 -23.95 -16.95
C ASP A 131 -2.17 -23.35 -15.56
N SER A 132 -2.20 -24.15 -14.49
CA SER A 132 -1.77 -23.73 -13.13
C SER A 132 -0.31 -23.24 -13.11
N LYS A 133 0.53 -23.76 -14.01
CA LYS A 133 1.92 -23.31 -14.20
C LYS A 133 2.04 -21.95 -14.92
N LYS A 134 0.98 -21.52 -15.62
CA LYS A 134 1.00 -20.36 -16.52
C LYS A 134 0.44 -19.09 -15.88
N TYR A 135 -0.57 -19.20 -15.03
CA TYR A 135 -1.21 -18.04 -14.39
C TYR A 135 -1.18 -18.15 -12.87
N PRO A 136 -1.00 -17.03 -12.15
CA PRO A 136 -1.08 -17.03 -10.69
C PRO A 136 -2.46 -17.47 -10.18
N ASP A 137 -2.50 -18.16 -9.04
CA ASP A 137 -3.76 -18.59 -8.43
C ASP A 137 -4.56 -17.36 -7.93
N ILE A 138 -5.89 -17.47 -7.89
CA ILE A 138 -6.75 -16.40 -7.36
C ILE A 138 -6.41 -16.07 -5.90
N LYS A 139 -6.01 -17.07 -5.11
CA LYS A 139 -5.61 -16.90 -3.71
C LYS A 139 -4.36 -16.02 -3.60
N GLU A 140 -3.44 -16.10 -4.56
CA GLU A 140 -2.27 -15.21 -4.57
C GLU A 140 -2.68 -13.74 -4.75
N TYR A 141 -3.68 -13.46 -5.57
CA TYR A 141 -4.19 -12.09 -5.74
C TYR A 141 -4.95 -11.61 -4.51
N GLU A 142 -5.71 -12.49 -3.87
CA GLU A 142 -6.43 -12.20 -2.62
C GLU A 142 -5.46 -11.80 -1.51
N GLU A 143 -4.43 -12.63 -1.27
CA GLU A 143 -3.40 -12.36 -0.26
C GLU A 143 -2.60 -11.10 -0.58
N TRP A 144 -2.19 -10.90 -1.85
CA TRP A 144 -1.45 -9.71 -2.23
C TRP A 144 -2.27 -8.43 -2.13
N LEU A 145 -3.56 -8.53 -2.45
CA LEU A 145 -4.50 -7.43 -2.29
C LEU A 145 -4.67 -7.08 -0.83
N ALA A 146 -4.88 -8.07 0.04
CA ALA A 146 -4.98 -7.86 1.48
C ALA A 146 -3.74 -7.15 2.01
N LEU A 147 -2.54 -7.65 1.68
CA LEU A 147 -1.28 -7.01 2.08
C LEU A 147 -1.18 -5.57 1.55
N SER A 148 -1.56 -5.35 0.29
CA SER A 148 -1.53 -4.02 -0.31
C SER A 148 -2.46 -3.02 0.38
N LEU A 149 -3.62 -3.47 0.88
CA LEU A 149 -4.57 -2.66 1.64
C LEU A 149 -4.10 -2.41 3.09
N VAL A 150 -3.40 -3.38 3.71
CA VAL A 150 -2.75 -3.19 5.02
C VAL A 150 -1.68 -2.10 4.94
N LEU A 151 -0.84 -2.14 3.89
CA LEU A 151 0.30 -1.23 3.73
C LEU A 151 -0.04 0.13 3.08
N GLY A 152 -1.29 0.36 2.66
CA GLY A 152 -1.64 1.53 1.87
C GLY A 152 -3.13 1.84 1.77
N GLY A 153 -3.51 2.55 0.70
CA GLY A 153 -4.88 3.00 0.49
C GLY A 153 -5.12 3.51 -0.93
N MET A 154 -6.36 3.89 -1.23
CA MET A 154 -6.82 4.31 -2.56
C MET A 154 -7.28 5.79 -2.60
N GLY A 155 -7.26 6.38 -3.80
CA GLY A 155 -7.60 7.78 -4.01
C GLY A 155 -6.47 8.77 -3.68
N LYS A 156 -6.84 9.99 -3.29
CA LYS A 156 -5.88 11.07 -2.99
C LYS A 156 -5.40 11.03 -1.54
N ARG A 157 -4.15 11.50 -1.32
CA ARG A 157 -3.48 11.58 -0.01
C ARG A 157 -3.38 10.24 0.73
N THR A 158 -3.29 9.14 0.00
CA THR A 158 -3.20 7.78 0.56
C THR A 158 -2.00 7.58 1.47
N ARG A 159 -0.87 8.20 1.16
CA ARG A 159 0.33 8.18 2.02
C ARG A 159 0.21 8.97 3.33
N ARG A 160 -0.95 9.60 3.57
CA ARG A 160 -1.31 10.37 4.77
C ARG A 160 -2.60 9.80 5.39
N GLY A 161 -2.78 8.48 5.31
CA GLY A 161 -3.86 7.75 5.98
C GLY A 161 -5.23 7.82 5.32
N ARG A 162 -5.43 8.51 4.18
CA ARG A 162 -6.74 8.56 3.49
C ARG A 162 -7.00 7.32 2.64
N GLY A 163 -8.28 6.96 2.50
CA GLY A 163 -8.74 5.88 1.63
C GLY A 163 -8.21 4.50 2.00
N CYS A 164 -7.96 4.28 3.30
CA CYS A 164 -7.65 2.96 3.83
C CYS A 164 -8.93 2.09 3.80
N VAL A 165 -8.76 0.81 3.52
CA VAL A 165 -9.87 -0.13 3.34
C VAL A 165 -9.60 -1.39 4.14
N ALA A 166 -10.57 -1.79 4.95
CA ALA A 166 -10.60 -3.07 5.65
C ALA A 166 -11.23 -4.12 4.75
N LEU A 167 -10.73 -5.34 4.84
CA LEU A 167 -11.46 -6.52 4.38
C LEU A 167 -12.37 -7.03 5.50
N ASP A 168 -13.26 -7.97 5.20
CA ASP A 168 -14.02 -8.68 6.23
C ASP A 168 -13.10 -9.58 7.09
N GLU A 169 -13.67 -10.11 8.17
CA GLU A 169 -12.95 -10.90 9.17
C GLU A 169 -12.28 -12.15 8.57
N GLN A 170 -12.92 -12.78 7.58
CA GLN A 170 -12.38 -13.99 6.92
C GLN A 170 -11.08 -13.72 6.17
N HIS A 171 -10.88 -12.50 5.68
CA HIS A 171 -9.69 -12.10 4.92
C HIS A 171 -8.78 -11.15 5.71
N SER A 172 -9.10 -10.91 6.99
CA SER A 172 -8.31 -10.11 7.91
C SER A 172 -7.45 -11.01 8.80
N VAL A 173 -6.43 -10.42 9.41
CA VAL A 173 -5.47 -11.14 10.27
C VAL A 173 -5.67 -10.70 11.71
N PRO A 174 -5.68 -11.62 12.69
CA PRO A 174 -5.67 -11.26 14.11
C PRO A 174 -4.50 -10.35 14.48
N LYS A 175 -4.69 -9.46 15.44
CA LYS A 175 -3.68 -8.46 15.85
C LYS A 175 -2.34 -9.10 16.16
N GLU A 176 -2.34 -10.17 16.94
CA GLU A 176 -1.14 -10.85 17.43
C GLU A 176 -0.33 -11.52 16.31
N LYS A 177 -0.94 -11.75 15.15
CA LYS A 177 -0.30 -12.35 13.98
C LYS A 177 0.01 -11.35 12.86
N LEU A 178 -0.52 -10.12 12.95
CA LEU A 178 -0.46 -9.15 11.86
C LEU A 178 0.98 -8.88 11.41
N LEU A 179 1.88 -8.62 12.35
CA LEU A 179 3.28 -8.28 12.04
C LEU A 179 4.00 -9.45 11.35
N THR A 180 3.94 -10.64 11.94
CA THR A 180 4.54 -11.86 11.38
C THR A 180 3.95 -12.18 10.01
N TRP A 181 2.62 -12.07 9.85
CA TRP A 181 1.95 -12.28 8.58
C TRP A 181 2.43 -11.30 7.50
N ILE A 182 2.61 -10.01 7.82
CA ILE A 182 3.15 -9.03 6.86
C ILE A 182 4.55 -9.47 6.40
N ALA A 183 5.45 -9.82 7.33
CA ALA A 183 6.80 -10.26 7.01
C ALA A 183 6.79 -11.54 6.16
N GLU A 184 6.03 -12.56 6.57
CA GLU A 184 5.86 -13.82 5.85
C GLU A 184 5.40 -13.57 4.41
N LYS A 185 4.37 -12.74 4.20
CA LYS A 185 3.89 -12.45 2.85
C LYS A 185 4.90 -11.68 2.01
N LEU A 186 5.59 -10.68 2.57
CA LEU A 186 6.67 -10.00 1.83
C LEU A 186 7.77 -10.99 1.40
N ASN A 187 8.14 -11.92 2.28
CA ASN A 187 9.17 -12.93 2.03
C ASN A 187 8.73 -14.01 1.04
N GLU A 188 7.51 -14.52 1.14
CA GLU A 188 6.92 -15.45 0.18
C GLU A 188 6.97 -14.90 -1.24
N TRP A 189 6.66 -13.62 -1.41
CA TRP A 189 6.67 -12.95 -2.71
C TRP A 189 8.09 -12.75 -3.26
N ASN A 190 9.08 -12.48 -2.40
CA ASN A 190 10.49 -12.47 -2.81
C ASN A 190 10.99 -13.86 -3.20
N HIS A 191 10.64 -14.90 -2.43
CA HIS A 191 10.96 -16.28 -2.77
C HIS A 191 10.35 -16.69 -4.12
N LYS A 192 9.07 -16.35 -4.39
CA LYS A 192 8.41 -16.57 -5.68
C LYS A 192 9.09 -15.84 -6.85
N ALA A 193 9.69 -14.68 -6.58
CA ALA A 193 10.49 -13.94 -7.54
C ALA A 193 11.89 -14.53 -7.77
N GLY A 194 12.26 -15.60 -7.07
CA GLY A 194 13.59 -16.20 -7.12
C GLY A 194 14.64 -15.38 -6.36
N ILE A 195 14.21 -14.47 -5.50
CA ILE A 195 15.10 -13.62 -4.70
C ILE A 195 15.34 -14.32 -3.38
N THR A 196 16.49 -14.99 -3.31
CA THR A 196 17.01 -15.62 -2.09
C THR A 196 18.23 -14.88 -1.56
N ASN A 197 18.81 -13.95 -2.33
CA ASN A 197 20.03 -13.24 -1.97
C ASN A 197 19.75 -12.20 -0.87
N GLY A 198 20.38 -12.42 0.29
CA GLY A 198 20.04 -11.90 1.61
C GLY A 198 20.16 -13.02 2.66
N ALA A 199 19.92 -14.25 2.20
CA ALA A 199 20.18 -15.51 2.87
C ALA A 199 21.61 -16.00 2.62
N VAL A 200 22.62 -15.29 3.12
CA VAL A 200 23.81 -16.05 3.54
C VAL A 200 23.31 -16.86 4.73
N CYS A 201 22.96 -18.14 4.53
CA CYS A 201 22.33 -19.05 5.51
C CYS A 201 20.79 -18.92 5.73
N GLY A 202 19.97 -19.03 4.69
CA GLY A 202 18.52 -19.27 4.86
C GLY A 202 17.68 -18.13 5.45
N ASP A 203 18.28 -16.96 5.73
CA ASP A 203 17.56 -15.84 6.33
C ASP A 203 16.64 -15.10 5.35
N PHE A 204 15.44 -14.78 5.82
CA PHE A 204 14.47 -13.98 5.08
C PHE A 204 14.85 -12.49 5.01
N PRO A 205 14.56 -11.78 3.89
CA PRO A 205 14.92 -10.38 3.72
C PRO A 205 14.12 -9.41 4.60
N TYR A 206 12.85 -9.69 4.91
CA TYR A 206 12.06 -8.89 5.85
C TYR A 206 11.97 -9.63 7.18
N ARG A 207 12.48 -9.01 8.25
CA ARG A 207 12.62 -9.63 9.57
C ARG A 207 11.81 -8.87 10.60
N VAL A 208 11.05 -9.60 11.40
CA VAL A 208 10.43 -9.07 12.62
C VAL A 208 11.54 -8.87 13.65
N ILE A 209 11.78 -7.64 14.08
CA ILE A 209 12.87 -7.29 15.02
C ILE A 209 12.36 -7.22 16.46
N ASP A 210 11.11 -6.79 16.63
CA ASP A 210 10.40 -6.70 17.90
C ASP A 210 8.89 -6.90 17.69
N ASP A 211 8.07 -6.61 18.71
CA ASP A 211 6.62 -6.81 18.70
C ASP A 211 5.84 -5.84 17.79
N HIS A 212 6.48 -4.83 17.22
CA HIS A 212 5.83 -3.81 16.40
C HIS A 212 6.58 -3.47 15.10
N THR A 213 7.78 -4.00 14.89
CA THR A 213 8.69 -3.58 13.82
C THR A 213 9.13 -4.72 12.91
N ILE A 214 9.05 -4.47 11.60
CA ILE A 214 9.74 -5.25 10.57
C ILE A 214 10.84 -4.37 9.96
N GLU A 215 12.02 -4.92 9.76
CA GLU A 215 13.10 -4.27 9.02
C GLU A 215 13.61 -5.15 7.88
N THR A 216 14.11 -4.50 6.84
CA THR A 216 14.84 -5.17 5.78
C THR A 216 16.22 -5.55 6.29
N ALA A 217 16.63 -6.79 6.09
CA ALA A 217 17.88 -7.33 6.56
C ALA A 217 19.09 -6.50 6.10
N GLU A 218 20.07 -6.33 6.98
CA GLU A 218 21.31 -5.58 6.70
C GLU A 218 22.11 -6.14 5.52
N THR A 219 21.92 -7.43 5.19
CA THR A 219 22.53 -8.09 4.03
C THR A 219 21.99 -7.58 2.69
N VAL A 220 20.87 -6.86 2.68
CA VAL A 220 20.29 -6.24 1.50
C VAL A 220 20.91 -4.87 1.28
N ASP A 221 21.66 -4.69 0.19
CA ASP A 221 22.17 -3.37 -0.20
C ASP A 221 21.05 -2.47 -0.71
N LEU A 222 20.42 -1.73 0.22
CA LEU A 222 19.37 -0.76 -0.10
C LEU A 222 19.86 0.32 -1.09
N ASN A 223 21.15 0.68 -1.09
CA ASN A 223 21.70 1.70 -2.00
C ASN A 223 21.76 1.25 -3.46
N GLY A 224 21.78 -0.06 -3.70
CA GLY A 224 21.73 -0.66 -5.03
C GLY A 224 20.42 -0.39 -5.79
N PHE A 225 19.35 0.02 -5.09
CA PHE A 225 18.05 0.24 -5.72
C PHE A 225 17.85 1.69 -6.20
N CYS A 226 17.57 1.86 -7.49
CA CYS A 226 17.20 3.14 -8.10
C CYS A 226 15.69 3.44 -8.03
N ARG A 227 14.98 2.83 -7.07
CA ARG A 227 13.52 2.97 -6.87
C ARG A 227 13.17 2.92 -5.38
N PRO A 228 11.96 3.32 -4.99
CA PRO A 228 11.45 3.03 -3.65
C PRO A 228 11.39 1.53 -3.40
N VAL A 229 11.91 1.12 -2.25
CA VAL A 229 11.89 -0.25 -1.72
C VAL A 229 11.51 -0.15 -0.25
N ILE A 230 10.75 -1.10 0.28
CA ILE A 230 10.41 -1.11 1.72
C ILE A 230 11.70 -1.24 2.51
N GLU A 231 11.91 -0.36 3.49
CA GLU A 231 13.07 -0.40 4.39
C GLU A 231 12.64 -0.92 5.77
N LYS A 232 11.51 -0.42 6.25
CA LYS A 232 10.99 -0.65 7.60
C LYS A 232 9.47 -0.55 7.61
N ILE A 233 8.80 -1.35 8.44
CA ILE A 233 7.37 -1.24 8.73
C ILE A 233 7.19 -1.19 10.24
N ILE A 234 6.36 -0.27 10.73
CA ILE A 234 6.05 -0.11 12.15
C ILE A 234 4.54 -0.17 12.35
N LEU A 235 4.06 -0.96 13.31
CA LEU A 235 2.69 -0.90 13.80
C LEU A 235 2.59 0.18 14.90
N GLY A 236 1.64 1.10 14.73
CA GLY A 236 1.37 2.16 15.70
C GLY A 236 0.48 1.71 16.86
N LYS A 237 0.19 2.64 17.77
CA LYS A 237 -0.75 2.40 18.86
C LYS A 237 -2.17 2.16 18.32
N GLU A 238 -2.92 1.30 19.02
CA GLU A 238 -4.33 1.08 18.71
C GLU A 238 -5.12 2.38 18.71
N ILE A 239 -5.97 2.54 17.70
CA ILE A 239 -6.91 3.66 17.63
C ILE A 239 -8.34 3.11 17.73
N LYS A 240 -9.24 3.88 18.35
CA LYS A 240 -10.66 3.54 18.34
C LYS A 240 -11.27 3.96 17.01
N ASP A 241 -12.36 3.32 16.65
CA ASP A 241 -13.06 3.61 15.39
C ASP A 241 -13.56 5.07 15.31
N LYS A 242 -14.16 5.58 16.40
CA LYS A 242 -14.59 6.98 16.54
C LYS A 242 -13.46 8.02 16.40
N ASP A 243 -12.23 7.54 16.51
CA ASP A 243 -11.01 8.29 16.75
C ASP A 243 -10.16 8.42 15.47
N VAL A 244 -10.52 7.71 14.40
CA VAL A 244 -9.84 7.79 13.10
C VAL A 244 -9.76 9.21 12.55
N ARG A 245 -10.82 10.02 12.72
CA ARG A 245 -10.80 11.42 12.25
C ARG A 245 -9.75 12.25 12.99
N LYS A 246 -9.65 12.11 14.32
CA LYS A 246 -8.63 12.79 15.12
C LYS A 246 -7.24 12.31 14.71
N PHE A 247 -7.07 11.01 14.45
CA PHE A 247 -5.78 10.46 13.98
C PHE A 247 -5.35 11.13 12.67
N LEU A 248 -6.26 11.25 11.70
CA LEU A 248 -5.96 11.92 10.42
C LEU A 248 -5.67 13.42 10.55
N GLU A 249 -6.26 14.09 11.55
CA GLU A 249 -5.96 15.48 11.89
C GLU A 249 -4.53 15.61 12.43
N VAL A 250 -4.14 14.74 13.37
CA VAL A 250 -2.76 14.66 13.88
C VAL A 250 -1.75 14.35 12.76
N VAL A 251 -2.07 13.44 11.84
CA VAL A 251 -1.22 13.15 10.66
C VAL A 251 -1.02 14.40 9.78
N ASP A 252 -2.07 15.19 9.61
CA ASP A 252 -2.00 16.45 8.88
C ASP A 252 -1.14 17.48 9.62
N ASP A 253 -1.31 17.63 10.93
CA ASP A 253 -0.53 18.55 11.77
C ASP A 253 0.96 18.16 11.83
N ALA A 254 1.26 16.88 12.02
CA ALA A 254 2.61 16.33 11.93
C ALA A 254 3.26 16.64 10.57
N SER A 255 2.47 16.59 9.48
CA SER A 255 2.97 16.93 8.15
C SER A 255 3.35 18.41 8.05
N HIS A 256 2.58 19.27 8.71
CA HIS A 256 2.85 20.71 8.79
C HIS A 256 4.07 21.01 9.66
N GLU A 257 4.21 20.33 10.79
CA GLU A 257 5.33 20.51 11.72
C GLU A 257 6.66 20.07 11.10
N ILE A 258 6.70 18.92 10.41
CA ILE A 258 7.88 18.49 9.65
C ILE A 258 8.26 19.52 8.59
N LYS A 259 7.27 20.08 7.89
CA LYS A 259 7.51 21.14 6.91
C LYS A 259 8.14 22.40 7.56
N ARG A 260 7.76 22.73 8.79
CA ARG A 260 8.31 23.86 9.56
C ARG A 260 9.74 23.58 10.02
N ARG A 261 10.01 22.38 10.56
CA ARG A 261 11.34 21.98 11.06
C ARG A 261 12.35 21.70 9.94
N HIS A 262 11.89 21.19 8.80
CA HIS A 262 12.73 20.80 7.67
C HIS A 262 12.31 21.56 6.38
N PRO A 263 12.62 22.86 6.27
CA PRO A 263 12.10 23.69 5.18
C PRO A 263 12.65 23.30 3.79
N LYS A 264 13.87 22.76 3.71
CA LYS A 264 14.61 22.51 2.44
C LYS A 264 14.55 21.06 1.92
N LYS A 265 14.35 20.07 2.80
CA LYS A 265 14.34 18.63 2.45
C LYS A 265 13.27 17.96 3.30
N ARG A 266 12.22 17.46 2.67
CA ARG A 266 11.03 16.90 3.33
C ARG A 266 10.79 15.49 2.81
N PHE A 267 11.57 14.54 3.28
CA PHE A 267 11.49 13.17 2.81
C PHE A 267 10.24 12.49 3.36
N ALA A 268 10.01 12.60 4.66
CA ALA A 268 8.86 11.99 5.34
C ALA A 268 7.54 12.53 4.81
N THR A 269 7.50 13.80 4.37
CA THR A 269 6.27 14.45 3.91
C THR A 269 6.11 14.60 2.39
N GLY A 270 7.20 14.46 1.64
CA GLY A 270 7.22 14.83 0.22
C GLY A 270 7.19 16.34 0.00
N PHE A 271 7.53 16.77 -1.21
CA PHE A 271 7.42 18.16 -1.62
C PHE A 271 7.18 18.31 -3.13
N ALA A 272 6.65 19.47 -3.50
CA ALA A 272 6.59 19.93 -4.88
C ALA A 272 6.95 21.42 -4.88
N VAL A 273 8.15 21.75 -5.38
CA VAL A 273 8.68 23.13 -5.43
C VAL A 273 9.15 23.40 -6.86
N GLY A 274 8.44 24.28 -7.57
CA GLY A 274 8.69 24.49 -9.00
C GLY A 274 8.54 23.20 -9.79
N LYS A 275 9.61 22.78 -10.48
CA LYS A 275 9.67 21.51 -11.23
C LYS A 275 10.09 20.32 -10.37
N GLU A 276 10.70 20.56 -9.22
CA GLU A 276 11.16 19.51 -8.32
C GLU A 276 9.98 18.87 -7.60
N ARG A 277 9.88 17.55 -7.69
CA ARG A 277 8.83 16.77 -7.03
C ARG A 277 9.45 15.58 -6.34
N PHE A 278 9.17 15.45 -5.05
CA PHE A 278 9.53 14.29 -4.26
C PHE A 278 8.30 13.73 -3.57
N ALA A 279 8.19 12.42 -3.65
CA ALA A 279 7.08 11.68 -3.11
C ALA A 279 7.47 11.24 -1.68
N SER A 280 6.60 11.46 -0.68
CA SER A 280 6.73 10.92 0.69
C SER A 280 7.39 9.53 0.78
N SER A 281 8.47 9.44 1.56
CA SER A 281 9.15 8.19 1.90
C SER A 281 8.55 7.45 3.10
N VAL A 282 7.46 7.98 3.68
CA VAL A 282 6.61 7.28 4.65
C VAL A 282 5.20 7.17 4.09
N ILE A 283 4.63 5.98 4.17
CA ILE A 283 3.23 5.71 3.89
C ILE A 283 2.54 5.45 5.22
N VAL A 284 1.57 6.29 5.55
CA VAL A 284 0.68 6.09 6.68
C VAL A 284 -0.58 5.40 6.17
N SER A 285 -0.90 4.22 6.67
CA SER A 285 -2.19 3.54 6.50
C SER A 285 -2.79 3.20 7.86
N VAL A 286 -4.06 2.80 7.86
CA VAL A 286 -4.74 2.20 9.02
C VAL A 286 -5.33 0.90 8.54
N THR A 287 -5.09 -0.19 9.27
CA THR A 287 -5.70 -1.48 9.00
C THR A 287 -6.67 -1.86 10.11
N ARG A 288 -7.65 -2.72 9.79
CA ARG A 288 -8.53 -3.37 10.76
C ARG A 288 -8.15 -4.84 10.86
N THR A 289 -7.89 -5.32 12.06
CA THR A 289 -7.59 -6.74 12.32
C THR A 289 -8.85 -7.57 12.31
N ALA A 290 -8.72 -8.90 12.30
CA ALA A 290 -9.85 -9.82 12.47
C ALA A 290 -10.62 -9.53 13.78
N ASP A 291 -9.89 -9.17 14.84
CA ASP A 291 -10.42 -8.79 16.16
C ASP A 291 -11.07 -7.39 16.20
N GLN A 292 -11.30 -6.76 15.03
CA GLN A 292 -11.87 -5.43 14.87
C GLN A 292 -11.03 -4.29 15.48
N ILE A 293 -9.74 -4.54 15.75
CA ILE A 293 -8.81 -3.53 16.25
C ILE A 293 -8.28 -2.71 15.09
N LEU A 294 -8.27 -1.38 15.21
CA LEU A 294 -7.65 -0.50 14.23
C LEU A 294 -6.20 -0.18 14.64
N LEU A 295 -5.28 -0.40 13.71
CA LEU A 295 -3.85 -0.15 13.90
C LEU A 295 -3.32 0.73 12.77
N PRO A 296 -2.65 1.86 13.08
CA PRO A 296 -1.80 2.54 12.13
C PRO A 296 -0.68 1.62 11.66
N VAL A 297 -0.36 1.68 10.37
CA VAL A 297 0.80 1.00 9.78
C VAL A 297 1.65 2.05 9.08
N TYR A 298 2.91 2.13 9.46
CA TYR A 298 3.87 3.06 8.91
C TYR A 298 4.88 2.33 8.06
N THR A 299 4.77 2.46 6.74
CA THR A 299 5.71 1.83 5.80
C THR A 299 6.75 2.86 5.36
N TYR A 300 8.01 2.62 5.74
CA TYR A 300 9.16 3.36 5.28
C TYR A 300 9.58 2.79 3.94
N VAL A 301 9.69 3.66 2.95
CA VAL A 301 10.26 3.30 1.64
C VAL A 301 11.50 4.14 1.37
N LYS A 302 12.49 3.53 0.73
CA LYS A 302 13.71 4.20 0.31
C LYS A 302 13.40 5.49 -0.43
N ALA A 303 13.92 6.59 0.09
CA ALA A 303 13.85 7.88 -0.57
C ALA A 303 14.72 7.85 -1.84
N VAL A 304 14.08 7.98 -3.00
CA VAL A 304 14.78 8.11 -4.28
C VAL A 304 14.47 9.47 -4.88
N TYR A 305 15.48 10.32 -4.94
CA TYR A 305 15.40 11.65 -5.55
C TYR A 305 16.54 11.80 -6.55
N GLN A 306 16.20 11.84 -7.84
CA GLN A 306 17.13 12.18 -8.90
C GLN A 306 17.08 13.68 -9.11
N LYS A 307 18.24 14.35 -9.04
CA LYS A 307 18.36 15.72 -9.56
C LYS A 307 18.59 15.64 -11.06
N ASP A 308 17.76 16.31 -11.84
CA ASP A 308 18.04 16.59 -13.24
C ASP A 308 19.42 17.26 -13.32
N ASN A 309 20.39 16.62 -14.01
CA ASN A 309 21.77 17.07 -14.31
C ASN A 309 22.96 16.40 -13.60
N GLN A 310 22.81 15.29 -12.85
CA GLN A 310 23.99 14.45 -12.55
C GLN A 310 24.20 13.42 -13.68
N LYS A 311 25.12 13.76 -14.59
CA LYS A 311 25.76 12.79 -15.50
C LYS A 311 26.63 11.85 -14.67
N ASP A 312 26.55 10.56 -15.01
CA ASP A 312 27.48 9.47 -14.73
C ASP A 312 27.95 9.27 -13.27
N ASP A 313 27.65 8.08 -12.74
CA ASP A 313 28.29 7.42 -11.60
C ASP A 313 28.19 8.03 -10.19
N GLN A 314 27.67 9.25 -10.02
CA GLN A 314 27.35 9.80 -8.69
C GLN A 314 25.96 9.35 -8.21
N LYS A 315 25.98 8.11 -7.71
CA LYS A 315 24.95 7.34 -6.99
C LYS A 315 23.88 8.18 -6.28
N ASN A 316 22.62 7.83 -6.55
CA ASN A 316 21.44 7.99 -5.71
C ASN A 316 21.79 8.48 -4.30
N GLY A 317 21.70 9.78 -4.04
CA GLY A 317 21.97 10.31 -2.70
C GLY A 317 21.15 9.54 -1.68
N ALA A 318 21.81 8.85 -0.75
CA ALA A 318 21.12 8.20 0.34
C ALA A 318 20.57 9.32 1.24
N PHE A 319 19.25 9.47 1.28
CA PHE A 319 18.58 10.55 2.01
C PHE A 319 17.89 9.97 3.24
N ASP A 320 18.09 10.59 4.40
CA ASP A 320 17.50 10.16 5.67
C ASP A 320 17.83 8.69 5.99
N THR A 321 19.11 8.33 5.87
CA THR A 321 19.63 6.96 6.09
C THR A 321 19.57 6.53 7.55
N ASP A 322 19.54 7.49 8.47
CA ASP A 322 19.35 7.27 9.91
C ASP A 322 17.87 7.35 10.33
N TYR A 323 16.96 7.47 9.36
CA TYR A 323 15.51 7.60 9.57
C TYR A 323 15.08 8.81 10.42
N LYS A 324 15.95 9.78 10.69
CA LYS A 324 15.70 10.84 11.67
C LYS A 324 14.46 11.68 11.38
N GLU A 325 14.28 12.13 10.13
CA GLU A 325 13.11 12.93 9.75
C GLU A 325 11.83 12.08 9.83
N ARG A 326 11.88 10.84 9.35
CA ARG A 326 10.75 9.93 9.33
C ARG A 326 10.31 9.49 10.73
N ASN A 327 11.27 9.19 11.61
CA ASN A 327 11.01 8.88 13.01
C ASN A 327 10.40 10.10 13.72
N THR A 328 10.90 11.30 13.45
CA THR A 328 10.33 12.54 13.99
C THR A 328 8.88 12.75 13.52
N PHE A 329 8.58 12.42 12.25
CA PHE A 329 7.22 12.51 11.71
C PHE A 329 6.26 11.56 12.44
N ILE A 330 6.67 10.30 12.65
CA ILE A 330 5.85 9.32 13.36
C ILE A 330 5.71 9.67 14.84
N SER A 331 6.75 10.18 15.50
CA SER A 331 6.66 10.57 16.91
C SER A 331 5.63 11.67 17.15
N PHE A 332 5.45 12.60 16.18
CA PHE A 332 4.36 13.58 16.27
C PHE A 332 2.98 12.95 16.12
N ILE A 333 2.85 11.91 15.31
CA ILE A 333 1.58 11.19 15.12
C ILE A 333 1.24 10.43 16.40
N GLU A 334 2.16 9.60 16.87
CA GLU A 334 1.97 8.71 18.02
C GLU A 334 1.92 9.46 19.37
N GLY A 335 2.55 10.64 19.46
CA GLY A 335 2.49 11.51 20.64
C GLY A 335 1.33 12.50 20.64
N GLY A 336 0.65 12.70 19.51
CA GLY A 336 -0.51 13.61 19.40
C GLY A 336 -1.85 12.96 19.73
N TYR A 337 -1.86 11.66 20.05
CA TYR A 337 -3.07 10.89 20.28
C TYR A 337 -3.37 10.56 21.74
N ASP A 338 -2.41 10.80 22.64
CA ASP A 338 -2.53 10.53 24.09
C ASP A 338 -3.55 11.43 24.80
#